data_AF-A0A1Z8WSY9-F1
#
_entry.id   AF-A0A1Z8WSY9-F1
#
_cell.length_a   1.000
_cell.length_b   1.000
_cell.length_c   1.000
_cell.angle_alpha   90.00
_cell.angle_beta   90.00
_cell.angle_gamma   90.00
#
_symmetry.space_group_name_H-M   'P 1'
#
loop_
_entity.id
_entity.type
_entity.pdbx_description
1 polymer ?
#
loop_
_entity_poly.entity_id
_entity_poly.type
_entity_poly.pdbx_seq_one_letter_code
_entity_poly.pdbx_strand_id
1 'polypeptide(L)'
;MILEIALGIVSVLLFVSLYYNYKFATQILVMVKSIEECLDILDEKYGSISKILDVPLFYDSPQIRQVVEDIKKSRDSILEVANKIAKIEDENLDES
;
A
#
# COMPACT_ATOMS: atom_id res chain seq x y z
N MET A 1 -24.62 41.73 -6.69
CA MET A 1 -25.57 40.98 -5.85
C MET A 1 -25.64 39.47 -6.16
N ILE A 2 -26.30 38.98 -7.22
CA ILE A 2 -26.36 37.52 -7.49
C ILE A 2 -24.97 36.91 -7.74
N LEU A 3 -24.11 37.61 -8.50
CA LEU A 3 -22.75 37.15 -8.80
C LEU A 3 -21.86 37.07 -7.54
N GLU A 4 -22.02 38.00 -6.61
CA GLU A 4 -21.25 38.06 -5.35
C GLU A 4 -21.64 36.93 -4.40
N ILE A 5 -22.94 36.61 -4.33
CA ILE A 5 -23.44 35.48 -3.54
C ILE A 5 -22.91 34.17 -4.11
N ALA A 6 -22.94 34.01 -5.45
CA ALA A 6 -22.40 32.83 -6.10
C ALA A 6 -20.88 32.66 -5.84
N LEU A 7 -20.11 33.75 -5.89
CA LEU A 7 -18.68 33.74 -5.58
C LEU A 7 -18.41 33.29 -4.14
N GLY A 8 -19.20 33.79 -3.17
CA GLY A 8 -19.10 33.39 -1.78
C GLY A 8 -19.37 31.90 -1.56
N ILE A 9 -20.39 31.34 -2.21
CA ILE A 9 -20.73 29.92 -2.11
C ILE A 9 -19.62 29.04 -2.68
N VAL A 10 -19.08 29.39 -3.86
CA VAL A 10 -17.98 28.64 -4.49
C VAL A 10 -16.72 28.71 -3.63
N SER A 11 -16.43 29.86 -3.02
CA SER A 11 -15.30 30.01 -2.11
C SER A 11 -15.43 29.08 -0.89
N VAL A 12 -16.60 29.03 -0.25
CA VAL A 12 -16.84 28.12 0.88
C VAL A 12 -16.72 26.65 0.46
N LEU A 13 -17.31 26.27 -0.67
CA LEU A 13 -17.18 24.91 -1.22
C LEU A 13 -15.72 24.53 -1.49
N LEU A 14 -14.91 25.47 -1.97
CA LEU A 14 -13.49 25.26 -2.22
C LEU A 14 -12.74 24.98 -0.91
N PHE A 15 -12.98 25.75 0.15
CA PHE A 15 -12.37 25.50 1.46
C PHE A 15 -12.77 24.15 2.05
N VAL A 16 -14.04 23.76 1.91
CA VAL A 16 -14.52 22.44 2.34
C VAL A 16 -13.81 21.34 1.54
N SER A 17 -13.70 21.49 0.22
CA SER A 17 -13.00 20.54 -0.64
C SER A 17 -11.53 20.38 -0.23
N LEU A 18 -10.80 21.48 -0.03
CA LEU A 18 -9.40 21.45 0.41
C LEU A 18 -9.23 20.71 1.74
N TYR A 19 -10.13 20.94 2.70
CA TYR A 19 -10.09 20.25 3.99
C TYR A 19 -10.23 18.73 3.84
N TYR A 20 -11.18 18.26 3.03
CA TYR A 20 -11.34 16.83 2.79
C TYR A 20 -10.15 16.24 2.04
N ASN A 21 -9.60 16.93 1.04
CA ASN A 21 -8.42 16.46 0.31
C ASN A 21 -7.22 16.25 1.25
N TYR A 22 -6.93 17.22 2.12
CA TYR A 22 -5.85 17.08 3.08
C TYR A 22 -6.06 15.90 4.05
N LYS A 23 -7.31 15.71 4.49
CA LYS A 23 -7.67 14.59 5.36
C LYS A 23 -7.47 13.24 4.64
N PHE A 24 -7.88 13.13 3.38
CA PHE A 24 -7.69 11.92 2.59
C PHE A 24 -6.23 11.61 2.32
N ALA A 25 -5.43 12.62 1.95
CA ALA A 25 -3.99 12.46 1.74
C ALA A 25 -3.30 11.86 2.97
N THR A 26 -3.62 12.38 4.16
CA THR A 26 -3.07 11.87 5.43
C THR A 26 -3.47 10.40 5.68
N GLN A 27 -4.72 10.02 5.37
CA GLN A 27 -5.18 8.64 5.54
C GLN A 27 -4.50 7.66 4.58
N ILE A 28 -4.27 8.09 3.34
CA ILE A 28 -3.54 7.28 2.34
C ILE A 28 -2.11 7.04 2.81
N LEU A 29 -1.42 8.06 3.32
CA LEU A 29 -0.05 7.93 3.80
C LEU A 29 0.06 6.95 4.99
N VAL A 30 -0.91 6.98 5.90
CA VAL A 30 -1.00 5.99 7.00
C VAL A 30 -1.22 4.58 6.46
N MET A 31 -2.07 4.41 5.45
CA MET A 31 -2.31 3.12 4.81
C MET A 31 -1.06 2.56 4.13
N VAL A 32 -0.32 3.40 3.39
CA VAL A 32 0.95 3.01 2.74
C VAL A 32 1.94 2.50 3.78
N LYS A 33 2.11 3.24 4.88
CA LYS A 33 3.01 2.81 5.97
C LYS A 33 2.60 1.47 6.58
N SER A 34 1.31 1.23 6.80
CA SER A 34 0.84 -0.07 7.29
C SER A 34 1.11 -1.21 6.32
N ILE A 35 1.05 -0.96 5.00
CA ILE A 35 1.41 -1.96 3.98
C ILE A 35 2.91 -2.27 4.05
N GLU A 36 3.76 -1.25 4.21
CA GLU A 36 5.21 -1.42 4.37
C GLU A 36 5.55 -2.27 5.61
N GLU A 37 4.95 -1.98 6.76
CA GLU A 37 5.10 -2.78 7.98
C GLU A 37 4.65 -4.24 7.79
N CYS A 38 3.58 -4.48 7.00
CA CYS A 38 3.14 -5.84 6.67
C CYS A 38 4.14 -6.59 5.77
N LEU A 39 4.78 -5.88 4.84
CA LEU A 39 5.81 -6.46 3.97
C LEU A 39 7.06 -6.86 4.77
N ASP A 40 7.49 -6.03 5.73
CA ASP A 40 8.61 -6.34 6.61
C ASP A 40 8.38 -7.63 7.43
N ILE A 41 7.18 -7.75 8.02
CA ILE A 41 6.79 -8.95 8.77
C ILE A 41 6.77 -10.18 7.83
N LEU A 42 6.24 -10.02 6.63
CA LEU A 42 6.14 -11.11 5.66
C LEU A 42 7.52 -11.62 5.23
N ASP A 43 8.50 -10.73 5.05
CA ASP A 43 9.89 -11.11 4.76
C ASP A 43 10.57 -11.81 5.94
N GLU A 44 10.33 -11.38 7.19
CA GLU A 44 10.82 -12.09 8.39
C GLU A 44 10.26 -13.52 8.46
N LYS A 45 8.96 -13.68 8.21
CA LYS A 45 8.30 -14.99 8.20
C LYS A 45 8.76 -15.85 7.04
N TYR A 46 8.98 -15.27 5.86
CA TYR A 46 9.56 -15.98 4.73
C TYR A 46 10.97 -16.50 5.06
N GLY A 47 11.82 -15.67 5.67
CA GLY A 47 13.16 -16.09 6.10
C GLY A 47 13.13 -17.22 7.13
N SER A 48 12.17 -17.19 8.06
CA SER A 48 11.94 -18.26 9.03
C SER A 48 11.50 -19.56 8.36
N ILE A 49 10.56 -19.47 7.41
CA ILE A 49 10.06 -20.61 6.63
C ILE A 49 11.20 -21.22 5.81
N SER A 50 12.00 -20.40 5.11
CA SER A 50 13.15 -20.86 4.34
C SER A 50 14.15 -21.63 5.20
N LYS A 51 14.45 -21.15 6.41
CA LYS A 51 15.34 -21.85 7.36
C LYS A 51 14.79 -23.19 7.84
N ILE A 52 13.48 -23.29 8.07
CA ILE A 52 12.82 -24.54 8.47
C ILE A 52 12.88 -25.55 7.31
N LEU A 53 12.73 -25.08 6.09
CA LEU A 53 12.76 -25.91 4.91
C LEU A 53 14.16 -26.44 4.60
N ASP A 54 15.22 -25.66 4.82
CA ASP A 54 16.62 -26.08 4.71
C ASP A 54 17.03 -27.26 5.60
N VAL A 55 16.14 -27.71 6.50
CA VAL A 55 16.29 -29.00 7.16
C VAL A 55 16.05 -30.12 6.13
N PRO A 56 17.07 -30.93 5.81
CA PRO A 56 17.12 -31.80 4.62
C PRO A 56 16.08 -32.94 4.57
N LEU A 57 15.23 -33.08 5.59
CA LEU A 57 14.26 -34.16 5.70
C LEU A 57 12.86 -33.81 5.15
N PHE A 58 12.55 -32.54 4.85
CA PHE A 58 11.18 -32.11 4.48
C PHE A 58 11.01 -31.56 3.05
N TYR A 59 12.09 -31.35 2.28
CA TYR A 59 11.98 -30.82 0.91
C TYR A 59 11.41 -31.79 -0.14
N ASP A 60 11.28 -33.08 0.18
CA ASP A 60 10.77 -34.10 -0.75
C ASP A 60 9.24 -34.10 -0.89
N SER A 61 8.51 -33.32 -0.08
CA SER A 61 7.06 -33.19 -0.22
C SER A 61 6.70 -32.12 -1.27
N PRO A 62 6.01 -32.47 -2.37
CA PRO A 62 5.54 -31.49 -3.35
C PRO A 62 4.56 -30.46 -2.75
N GLN A 63 3.83 -30.84 -1.70
CA GLN A 63 2.92 -29.94 -0.98
C GLN A 63 3.67 -28.80 -0.28
N ILE A 64 4.86 -29.09 0.26
CA ILE A 64 5.68 -28.08 0.93
C ILE A 64 6.24 -27.07 -0.08
N ARG A 65 6.68 -27.53 -1.27
CA ARG A 65 7.12 -26.63 -2.34
C ARG A 65 5.99 -25.72 -2.82
N GLN A 66 4.78 -26.26 -2.91
CA GLN A 66 3.60 -25.50 -3.32
C GLN A 66 3.26 -24.38 -2.32
N VAL A 67 3.31 -24.66 -1.02
CA VAL A 67 3.08 -23.65 0.03
C VAL A 67 4.11 -22.51 -0.04
N VAL A 68 5.38 -22.81 -0.32
CA VAL A 68 6.41 -21.78 -0.50
C VAL A 68 6.14 -20.91 -1.72
N GLU A 69 5.72 -21.53 -2.83
CA GLU A 69 5.39 -20.83 -4.06
C GLU A 69 4.18 -19.91 -3.88
N ASP A 70 3.16 -20.36 -3.14
CA ASP A 70 1.98 -19.57 -2.83
C ASP A 70 2.33 -18.37 -1.94
N ILE A 71 3.20 -18.55 -0.93
CA ILE A 71 3.69 -17.45 -0.10
C ILE A 71 4.46 -16.41 -0.93
N LYS A 72 5.31 -16.86 -1.87
CA LYS A 72 6.00 -15.94 -2.80
C LYS A 72 5.01 -15.13 -3.63
N LYS A 73 4.03 -15.80 -4.24
CA LYS A 73 3.00 -15.13 -5.06
C LYS A 73 2.19 -14.12 -4.26
N SER A 74 1.81 -14.45 -3.03
CA SER A 74 1.10 -13.51 -2.15
C SER A 74 1.95 -12.29 -1.83
N ARG A 75 3.24 -12.47 -1.48
CA ARG A 75 4.16 -11.35 -1.23
C ARG A 75 4.31 -10.47 -2.47
N ASP A 76 4.59 -11.07 -3.62
CA ASP A 76 4.84 -10.34 -4.86
C ASP A 76 3.60 -9.53 -5.29
N SER A 77 2.39 -10.06 -5.07
CA SER A 77 1.13 -9.32 -5.31
C SER A 77 0.96 -8.11 -4.38
N ILE A 78 1.36 -8.23 -3.11
CA ILE A 78 1.31 -7.12 -2.15
C ILE A 78 2.35 -6.05 -2.52
N LEU A 79 3.56 -6.46 -2.92
CA LEU A 79 4.60 -5.58 -3.44
C LEU A 79 4.16 -4.83 -4.71
N GLU A 80 3.40 -5.48 -5.60
CA GLU A 80 2.85 -4.83 -6.79
C GLU A 80 1.83 -3.74 -6.41
N VAL A 81 0.96 -4.02 -5.42
CA VAL A 81 0.00 -3.03 -4.91
C VAL A 81 0.73 -1.87 -4.23
N ALA A 82 1.74 -2.16 -3.40
CA ALA A 82 2.55 -1.14 -2.74
C ALA A 82 3.26 -0.24 -3.78
N ASN A 83 3.90 -0.82 -4.79
CA ASN A 83 4.55 -0.07 -5.87
C ASN A 83 3.56 0.77 -6.68
N LYS A 84 2.35 0.26 -6.94
CA LYS A 84 1.32 1.06 -7.62
C LYS A 84 0.88 2.25 -6.79
N ILE A 85 0.75 2.10 -5.46
CA ILE A 85 0.37 3.20 -4.57
C ILE A 85 1.52 4.20 -4.45
N ALA A 86 2.76 3.74 -4.26
CA ALA A 86 3.94 4.59 -4.18
C ALA A 86 4.16 5.38 -5.49
N LYS A 87 3.96 4.73 -6.64
CA LYS A 87 4.06 5.41 -7.94
C LYS A 87 2.99 6.49 -8.12
N ILE A 88 1.78 6.26 -7.60
CA ILE A 88 0.73 7.30 -7.57
C ILE A 88 1.19 8.45 -6.67
N GLU A 89 1.83 8.18 -5.54
CA GLU A 89 2.36 9.22 -4.65
C GLU A 89 3.45 10.08 -5.32
N ASP A 90 4.41 9.45 -6.01
CA ASP A 90 5.47 10.14 -6.77
C ASP A 90 4.91 10.95 -7.95
N GLU A 91 3.97 10.40 -8.74
CA GLU A 91 3.35 11.13 -9.86
C GLU A 91 2.56 12.38 -9.38
N ASN A 92 2.01 12.38 -8.15
CA ASN A 92 1.36 13.56 -7.57
C ASN A 92 2.36 14.64 -7.09
N LEU A 93 3.60 14.26 -6.78
CA LEU A 93 4.65 15.20 -6.35
C LEU A 93 5.32 15.91 -7.54
N ASP A 94 5.35 15.28 -8.72
CA ASP A 94 5.93 15.85 -9.94
C ASP A 94 4.96 16.78 -10.73
N GLU A 95 3.66 16.73 -10.45
CA GLU A 95 2.64 17.62 -11.06
C GLU A 95 2.32 18.90 -10.24
N SER A 96 2.96 19.11 -9.09
CA SER A 96 2.80 20.30 -8.21
C SER A 96 3.94 21.31 -8.35
#